data_AF-A0A3P8YAS6-F1
#
_entry.id   AF-A0A3P8YAS6-F1
#
_cell.length_a   1.000
_cell.length_b   1.000
_cell.length_c   1.000
_cell.angle_alpha   90.00
_cell.angle_beta   90.00
_cell.angle_gamma   90.00
#
_symmetry.space_group_name_H-M   'P 1'
#
loop_
_entity.id
_entity.type
_entity.pdbx_description
1 polymer ?
#
loop_
_entity_poly.entity_id
_entity_poly.type
_entity_poly.pdbx_seq_one_letter_code
_entity_poly.pdbx_strand_id
1 'polypeptide(L)'
;KCVCICVCACVCVYVCVCVRTPLTPGNISVFLHICQNSERCVNTLGSFVCERKSPCPVGYQLRNEVCEDIDECVVRSHNCDRGFECQNTEGSFLCKPKQTCLTGFTQDSHGNCIDVNECSTLLEPCSAGFNCINNVGSYTCQRKAIMCSQGYHSSPDGTHCIDLDECLTGVHGCDEGQVCYNLPGSFRCDCQTGYQYDATRQRCSDVNECWLYPGRLCAQKCENTPGSYQCSCTAGFSLAFDGKNCEDMNECDSSPCDQECANIYGSYQCYCRQGFYLKEDGHSCGDIDECSQSIGNLCAFKCVNVPGSYQCACPPKGFTMSTNGRTCRDIDECATGGHNCSSSQSCYNVQGSYKCLSFSCPLNYRKVSDMRCERSSCPAHSLDCQSTPLRITYHQLSFQTNIIIPAQIFRIGPSPAHSGDNIAISIIRGNEENYFSTRKLNSFMGAVYLQRQVREPRDFLIDVEMKLLRQGALTSFLARIYVFITANML
;
A
#
# COMPACT_ATOMS: atom_id res chain seq x y z
N LYS A 1 -55.93 107.42 -76.53
CA LYS A 1 -56.45 108.14 -75.35
C LYS A 1 -55.63 107.71 -74.14
N CYS A 2 -54.89 108.67 -73.60
CA CYS A 2 -54.24 108.79 -72.29
C CYS A 2 -53.50 107.57 -71.72
N VAL A 3 -52.17 107.69 -71.67
CA VAL A 3 -51.49 107.59 -70.37
C VAL A 3 -51.91 108.81 -69.55
N CYS A 4 -52.20 108.62 -68.27
CA CYS A 4 -52.01 109.65 -67.26
C CYS A 4 -51.06 109.10 -66.21
N ILE A 5 -49.88 109.72 -66.11
CA ILE A 5 -49.02 109.69 -64.94
C ILE A 5 -48.70 111.15 -64.66
N CYS A 6 -48.76 111.54 -63.40
CA CYS A 6 -48.29 112.84 -62.93
C CYS A 6 -47.41 112.62 -61.71
N VAL A 7 -46.16 113.07 -61.76
CA VAL A 7 -45.43 113.66 -60.63
C VAL A 7 -44.46 114.73 -61.18
N CYS A 8 -44.52 115.92 -60.58
CA CYS A 8 -43.69 117.12 -60.76
C CYS A 8 -42.17 116.83 -60.64
N ALA A 9 -41.22 117.62 -61.17
CA ALA A 9 -41.18 119.07 -61.29
C ALA A 9 -40.19 119.56 -62.39
N CYS A 10 -40.55 120.69 -63.00
CA CYS A 10 -39.79 121.72 -63.73
C CYS A 10 -38.30 121.50 -64.07
N VAL A 11 -37.93 121.60 -65.36
CA VAL A 11 -37.15 122.72 -65.96
C VAL A 11 -37.09 122.57 -67.50
N CYS A 12 -37.50 123.66 -68.17
CA CYS A 12 -37.37 124.10 -69.58
C CYS A 12 -37.03 123.10 -70.72
N VAL A 13 -37.96 123.01 -71.69
CA VAL A 13 -37.85 122.26 -72.94
C VAL A 13 -37.36 123.20 -74.06
N TYR A 14 -36.30 122.83 -74.79
CA TYR A 14 -36.08 123.31 -76.16
C TYR A 14 -36.68 122.29 -77.12
N VAL A 15 -37.84 122.62 -77.70
CA VAL A 15 -38.47 121.81 -78.76
C VAL A 15 -37.93 122.28 -80.11
N CYS A 16 -37.28 121.41 -80.87
CA CYS A 16 -37.11 121.59 -82.31
C CYS A 16 -38.11 120.67 -83.03
N VAL A 17 -39.04 121.27 -83.79
CA VAL A 17 -40.08 120.58 -84.56
C VAL A 17 -39.67 120.54 -86.03
N CYS A 18 -39.80 119.39 -86.70
CA CYS A 18 -39.86 119.34 -88.17
C CYS A 18 -41.29 119.58 -88.63
N VAL A 19 -41.57 120.75 -89.22
CA VAL A 19 -42.85 121.10 -89.84
C VAL A 19 -42.65 121.32 -91.34
N ARG A 20 -43.60 120.84 -92.14
CA ARG A 20 -43.75 121.13 -93.58
C ARG A 20 -44.23 122.58 -93.76
N THR A 21 -43.54 123.35 -94.63
CA THR A 21 -43.87 124.69 -95.18
C THR A 21 -43.37 125.95 -94.43
N PRO A 22 -42.86 126.99 -95.13
CA PRO A 22 -42.63 128.32 -94.57
C PRO A 22 -43.74 129.34 -94.97
N LEU A 23 -44.13 130.21 -94.03
CA LEU A 23 -44.86 131.46 -94.26
C LEU A 23 -43.89 132.66 -94.28
N THR A 24 -44.32 133.72 -94.96
CA THR A 24 -43.63 134.97 -95.36
C THR A 24 -43.01 135.80 -94.22
N PRO A 25 -42.09 136.74 -94.50
CA PRO A 25 -41.15 137.23 -93.50
C PRO A 25 -41.76 138.31 -92.57
N GLY A 26 -41.85 137.94 -91.30
CA GLY A 26 -42.00 138.77 -90.12
C GLY A 26 -41.67 137.93 -88.88
N ASN A 27 -40.55 138.24 -88.22
CA ASN A 27 -39.97 137.64 -87.00
C ASN A 27 -39.59 136.12 -86.98
N ILE A 28 -38.28 135.90 -86.75
CA ILE A 28 -37.55 134.67 -86.35
C ILE A 28 -37.22 133.69 -87.50
N SER A 29 -35.93 133.33 -87.65
CA SER A 29 -35.41 132.43 -88.71
C SER A 29 -34.71 131.20 -88.11
N VAL A 30 -35.07 130.00 -88.61
CA VAL A 30 -34.59 128.65 -88.24
C VAL A 30 -34.05 127.95 -89.52
N PHE A 31 -33.00 127.12 -89.42
CA PHE A 31 -32.43 126.31 -90.53
C PHE A 31 -32.81 124.81 -90.44
N LEU A 32 -32.92 124.11 -91.58
CA LEU A 32 -33.57 122.80 -91.83
C LEU A 32 -32.63 121.79 -92.57
N HIS A 33 -32.71 120.46 -92.34
CA HIS A 33 -31.94 119.38 -93.04
C HIS A 33 -32.81 118.13 -93.38
N ILE A 34 -32.56 117.39 -94.48
CA ILE A 34 -33.47 116.35 -95.08
C ILE A 34 -32.73 115.00 -95.40
N CYS A 35 -33.28 113.81 -95.03
CA CYS A 35 -32.81 112.45 -95.45
C CYS A 35 -33.38 112.05 -96.85
N GLN A 36 -32.70 111.19 -97.61
CA GLN A 36 -33.09 110.77 -98.98
C GLN A 36 -34.29 109.80 -99.04
N ASN A 37 -34.94 109.69 -100.20
CA ASN A 37 -36.27 109.09 -100.46
C ASN A 37 -36.48 107.59 -100.10
N SER A 38 -35.53 106.90 -99.49
CA SER A 38 -35.63 105.47 -99.15
C SER A 38 -35.11 105.10 -97.75
N GLU A 39 -34.99 106.08 -96.85
CA GLU A 39 -34.54 105.89 -95.47
C GLU A 39 -35.52 106.50 -94.45
N ARG A 40 -35.71 105.84 -93.30
CA ARG A 40 -36.52 106.36 -92.20
C ARG A 40 -35.61 107.09 -91.21
N CYS A 41 -35.83 108.39 -91.02
CA CYS A 41 -35.15 109.16 -89.99
C CYS A 41 -35.65 108.76 -88.60
N VAL A 42 -34.73 108.36 -87.71
CA VAL A 42 -34.99 108.03 -86.31
C VAL A 42 -34.11 108.95 -85.45
N ASN A 43 -34.74 109.73 -84.57
CA ASN A 43 -34.01 110.64 -83.69
C ASN A 43 -33.28 109.85 -82.60
N THR A 44 -32.03 110.21 -82.35
CA THR A 44 -31.25 109.76 -81.19
C THR A 44 -31.02 110.94 -80.25
N LEU A 45 -30.74 110.70 -78.97
CA LEU A 45 -30.47 111.78 -78.01
C LEU A 45 -29.25 112.59 -78.45
N GLY A 46 -29.48 113.80 -78.95
CA GLY A 46 -28.44 114.73 -79.42
C GLY A 46 -28.14 114.68 -80.93
N SER A 47 -28.76 113.79 -81.71
CA SER A 47 -28.52 113.67 -83.17
C SER A 47 -29.70 112.98 -83.89
N PHE A 48 -29.54 112.66 -85.18
CA PHE A 48 -30.47 111.81 -85.93
C PHE A 48 -29.70 110.80 -86.79
N VAL A 49 -30.28 109.61 -86.99
CA VAL A 49 -29.75 108.53 -87.86
C VAL A 49 -30.84 108.13 -88.85
N CYS A 50 -30.51 108.00 -90.13
CA CYS A 50 -31.45 107.48 -91.14
C CYS A 50 -31.22 105.95 -91.28
N GLU A 51 -32.22 105.11 -90.95
CA GLU A 51 -32.14 103.63 -91.03
C GLU A 51 -32.90 103.06 -92.26
N ARG A 52 -32.34 102.01 -92.88
CA ARG A 52 -32.98 101.24 -93.97
C ARG A 52 -33.95 100.18 -93.39
N LYS A 53 -35.18 100.12 -93.92
CA LYS A 53 -36.22 99.15 -93.51
C LYS A 53 -35.91 97.75 -94.10
N SER A 54 -35.80 96.71 -93.25
CA SER A 54 -35.70 95.29 -93.65
C SER A 54 -37.10 94.67 -93.88
N PRO A 55 -37.30 93.74 -94.84
CA PRO A 55 -38.63 93.27 -95.26
C PRO A 55 -39.22 92.00 -94.58
N CYS A 56 -38.55 91.28 -93.66
CA CYS A 56 -39.08 90.04 -93.04
C CYS A 56 -39.63 90.18 -91.59
N PRO A 57 -40.63 89.37 -91.16
CA PRO A 57 -41.13 89.30 -89.78
C PRO A 57 -40.09 88.75 -88.78
N VAL A 58 -40.27 89.05 -87.48
CA VAL A 58 -39.41 88.53 -86.39
C VAL A 58 -39.55 87.00 -86.30
N GLY A 59 -38.43 86.28 -86.17
CA GLY A 59 -38.39 84.81 -86.18
C GLY A 59 -38.00 84.20 -87.53
N TYR A 60 -37.87 85.03 -88.58
CA TYR A 60 -37.52 84.59 -89.93
C TYR A 60 -36.28 85.33 -90.46
N GLN A 61 -35.45 84.64 -91.23
CA GLN A 61 -34.28 85.21 -91.89
C GLN A 61 -34.50 85.34 -93.42
N LEU A 62 -34.06 86.46 -94.00
CA LEU A 62 -34.17 86.71 -95.44
C LEU A 62 -33.10 85.89 -96.18
N ARG A 63 -33.53 84.91 -96.97
CA ARG A 63 -32.66 84.08 -97.79
C ARG A 63 -33.25 83.99 -99.21
N ASN A 64 -32.46 84.39 -100.22
CA ASN A 64 -32.90 84.41 -101.63
C ASN A 64 -34.26 85.12 -101.85
N GLU A 65 -34.43 86.28 -101.22
CA GLU A 65 -35.67 87.10 -101.29
C GLU A 65 -36.94 86.44 -100.72
N VAL A 66 -36.81 85.34 -99.97
CA VAL A 66 -37.89 84.65 -99.23
C VAL A 66 -37.55 84.62 -97.74
N CYS A 67 -38.55 84.79 -96.87
CA CYS A 67 -38.36 84.71 -95.42
C CYS A 67 -38.51 83.24 -94.97
N GLU A 68 -37.41 82.62 -94.51
CA GLU A 68 -37.39 81.25 -93.96
C GLU A 68 -37.36 81.30 -92.42
N ASP A 69 -38.07 80.37 -91.79
CA ASP A 69 -38.12 80.19 -90.33
C ASP A 69 -36.73 79.89 -89.74
N ILE A 70 -36.42 80.42 -88.56
CA ILE A 70 -35.16 80.18 -87.86
C ILE A 70 -35.36 79.00 -86.90
N ASP A 71 -34.74 77.85 -87.17
CA ASP A 71 -34.77 76.72 -86.23
C ASP A 71 -33.90 76.99 -85.00
N GLU A 72 -34.50 77.38 -83.87
CA GLU A 72 -33.77 77.74 -82.67
C GLU A 72 -33.16 76.54 -81.94
N CYS A 73 -33.64 75.32 -82.20
CA CYS A 73 -33.08 74.08 -81.63
C CYS A 73 -31.76 73.71 -82.31
N VAL A 74 -31.61 73.96 -83.61
CA VAL A 74 -30.36 73.75 -84.35
C VAL A 74 -29.36 74.87 -84.11
N VAL A 75 -29.83 76.13 -84.14
CA VAL A 75 -28.98 77.32 -83.95
C VAL A 75 -28.62 77.53 -82.47
N ARG A 76 -29.20 76.72 -81.56
CA ARG A 76 -29.01 76.77 -80.10
C ARG A 76 -29.32 78.13 -79.49
N SER A 77 -30.31 78.80 -80.04
CA SER A 77 -30.85 80.07 -79.51
C SER A 77 -32.07 79.86 -78.60
N HIS A 78 -32.44 78.60 -78.32
CA HIS A 78 -33.50 78.23 -77.39
C HIS A 78 -33.08 78.33 -75.91
N ASN A 79 -34.05 78.53 -75.00
CA ASN A 79 -33.82 78.68 -73.55
C ASN A 79 -34.45 77.55 -72.70
N CYS A 80 -34.50 76.33 -73.23
CA CYS A 80 -35.07 75.17 -72.53
C CYS A 80 -34.26 74.76 -71.28
N ASP A 81 -34.93 74.56 -70.13
CA ASP A 81 -34.32 74.17 -68.85
C ASP A 81 -33.73 72.74 -68.82
N ARG A 82 -32.78 72.48 -67.90
CA ARG A 82 -32.20 71.15 -67.64
C ARG A 82 -33.28 70.19 -67.12
N GLY A 83 -33.90 69.46 -68.04
CA GLY A 83 -35.04 68.59 -67.79
C GLY A 83 -36.08 68.62 -68.91
N PHE A 84 -35.93 69.53 -69.88
CA PHE A 84 -36.79 69.68 -71.05
C PHE A 84 -35.99 69.57 -72.37
N GLU A 85 -36.60 69.00 -73.40
CA GLU A 85 -36.10 68.80 -74.77
C GLU A 85 -36.72 69.83 -75.73
N CYS A 86 -35.92 70.44 -76.62
CA CYS A 86 -36.34 71.49 -77.55
C CYS A 86 -36.99 70.93 -78.82
N GLN A 87 -38.07 71.57 -79.29
CA GLN A 87 -38.76 71.29 -80.55
C GLN A 87 -39.04 72.59 -81.32
N ASN A 88 -38.56 72.72 -82.56
CA ASN A 88 -38.78 73.92 -83.40
C ASN A 88 -40.24 74.01 -83.91
N THR A 89 -40.76 75.22 -84.04
CA THR A 89 -42.11 75.54 -84.57
C THR A 89 -42.05 76.72 -85.53
N GLU A 90 -43.02 76.85 -86.45
CA GLU A 90 -42.98 77.94 -87.43
C GLU A 90 -43.06 79.32 -86.73
N GLY A 91 -41.97 80.08 -86.75
CA GLY A 91 -41.77 81.38 -86.12
C GLY A 91 -41.26 81.37 -84.66
N SER A 92 -41.02 80.21 -84.02
CA SER A 92 -40.57 80.07 -82.60
C SER A 92 -40.17 78.62 -82.22
N PHE A 93 -39.80 78.32 -80.97
CA PHE A 93 -39.60 76.93 -80.44
C PHE A 93 -40.46 76.59 -79.20
N LEU A 94 -40.55 75.30 -78.84
CA LEU A 94 -41.23 74.73 -77.66
C LEU A 94 -40.33 73.76 -76.88
N CYS A 95 -40.42 73.70 -75.55
CA CYS A 95 -39.65 72.76 -74.70
C CYS A 95 -40.55 71.71 -74.01
N LYS A 96 -40.22 70.41 -74.05
CA LYS A 96 -41.00 69.28 -73.45
C LYS A 96 -40.23 68.46 -72.39
N PRO A 97 -40.83 68.00 -71.28
CA PRO A 97 -40.11 67.36 -70.17
C PRO A 97 -39.61 65.92 -70.45
N LYS A 98 -38.46 65.53 -69.86
CA LYS A 98 -37.80 64.21 -69.95
C LYS A 98 -38.17 63.30 -68.75
N GLN A 99 -38.56 62.04 -68.97
CA GLN A 99 -39.06 61.12 -67.93
C GLN A 99 -37.96 60.19 -67.35
N THR A 100 -37.92 59.97 -66.03
CA THR A 100 -37.00 59.05 -65.30
C THR A 100 -37.74 58.18 -64.27
N CYS A 101 -37.29 56.94 -64.05
CA CYS A 101 -37.93 55.95 -63.16
C CYS A 101 -37.70 56.20 -61.66
N LEU A 102 -38.60 55.68 -60.82
CA LEU A 102 -38.51 55.73 -59.35
C LEU A 102 -37.47 54.74 -58.80
N THR A 103 -36.95 55.01 -57.61
CA THR A 103 -36.03 54.13 -56.86
C THR A 103 -36.67 52.75 -56.65
N GLY A 104 -35.89 51.67 -56.85
CA GLY A 104 -36.39 50.29 -56.85
C GLY A 104 -36.77 49.76 -58.24
N PHE A 105 -36.69 50.60 -59.27
CA PHE A 105 -36.96 50.22 -60.66
C PHE A 105 -35.77 50.56 -61.56
N THR A 106 -35.53 49.75 -62.58
CA THR A 106 -34.55 49.98 -63.65
C THR A 106 -35.26 50.19 -64.98
N GLN A 107 -34.67 50.97 -65.90
CA GLN A 107 -35.23 51.12 -67.24
C GLN A 107 -34.87 49.93 -68.11
N ASP A 108 -35.88 49.33 -68.73
CA ASP A 108 -35.68 48.39 -69.82
C ASP A 108 -35.23 49.11 -71.11
N SER A 109 -34.89 48.34 -72.13
CA SER A 109 -34.47 48.85 -73.45
C SER A 109 -35.54 49.66 -74.20
N HIS A 110 -36.78 49.67 -73.71
CA HIS A 110 -37.91 50.41 -74.28
C HIS A 110 -38.31 51.61 -73.41
N GLY A 111 -37.55 51.92 -72.36
CA GLY A 111 -37.79 53.06 -71.46
C GLY A 111 -38.84 52.82 -70.37
N ASN A 112 -39.34 51.58 -70.21
CA ASN A 112 -40.28 51.22 -69.14
C ASN A 112 -39.54 50.91 -67.85
N CYS A 113 -40.13 51.28 -66.72
CA CYS A 113 -39.58 51.00 -65.40
C CYS A 113 -39.95 49.58 -64.96
N ILE A 114 -38.98 48.68 -64.89
CA ILE A 114 -39.13 47.32 -64.35
C ILE A 114 -38.60 47.23 -62.94
N ASP A 115 -39.31 46.49 -62.09
CA ASP A 115 -38.93 46.24 -60.71
C ASP A 115 -37.56 45.53 -60.62
N VAL A 116 -36.71 45.99 -59.69
CA VAL A 116 -35.43 45.33 -59.42
C VAL A 116 -35.67 44.17 -58.48
N ASN A 117 -35.39 42.94 -58.92
CA ASN A 117 -35.50 41.79 -58.03
C ASN A 117 -34.31 41.75 -57.05
N GLU A 118 -34.47 42.30 -55.84
CA GLU A 118 -33.39 42.35 -54.86
C GLU A 118 -32.96 40.96 -54.36
N CYS A 119 -33.86 39.97 -54.43
CA CYS A 119 -33.57 38.60 -54.00
C CYS A 119 -32.61 37.84 -54.94
N SER A 120 -32.45 38.29 -56.19
CA SER A 120 -31.51 37.71 -57.16
C SER A 120 -30.31 38.61 -57.44
N THR A 121 -30.42 39.91 -57.16
CA THR A 121 -29.36 40.89 -57.43
C THR A 121 -28.46 41.17 -56.23
N LEU A 122 -28.95 41.03 -55.00
CA LEU A 122 -28.12 41.11 -53.79
C LEU A 122 -27.55 39.73 -53.43
N LEU A 123 -26.27 39.70 -53.02
CA LEU A 123 -25.59 38.46 -52.63
C LEU A 123 -26.14 37.88 -51.32
N GLU A 124 -26.50 38.75 -50.38
CA GLU A 124 -27.08 38.44 -49.06
C GLU A 124 -28.26 39.41 -48.82
N PRO A 125 -29.43 39.20 -49.44
CA PRO A 125 -30.56 40.13 -49.35
C PRO A 125 -31.18 40.18 -47.94
N CYS A 126 -31.15 39.07 -47.20
CA CYS A 126 -31.71 38.93 -45.85
C CYS A 126 -30.72 38.21 -44.94
N SER A 127 -30.78 38.47 -43.62
CA SER A 127 -29.98 37.76 -42.61
C SER A 127 -30.23 36.24 -42.61
N ALA A 128 -29.24 35.46 -42.18
CA ALA A 128 -29.34 34.01 -42.02
C ALA A 128 -30.62 33.61 -41.25
N GLY A 129 -31.40 32.67 -41.80
CA GLY A 129 -32.68 32.22 -41.23
C GLY A 129 -33.94 32.88 -41.83
N PHE A 130 -33.79 33.78 -42.79
CA PHE A 130 -34.91 34.41 -43.51
C PHE A 130 -34.90 34.11 -45.01
N ASN A 131 -36.09 34.01 -45.61
CA ASN A 131 -36.32 33.94 -47.05
C ASN A 131 -36.61 35.34 -47.58
N CYS A 132 -35.93 35.73 -48.66
CA CYS A 132 -36.23 36.96 -49.39
C CYS A 132 -37.44 36.75 -50.30
N ILE A 133 -38.39 37.68 -50.25
CA ILE A 133 -39.57 37.74 -51.11
C ILE A 133 -39.52 39.08 -51.83
N ASN A 134 -39.43 39.05 -53.16
CA ASN A 134 -39.40 40.24 -53.99
C ASN A 134 -40.80 40.83 -54.13
N ASN A 135 -40.98 42.09 -53.77
CA ASN A 135 -42.24 42.82 -53.94
C ASN A 135 -42.02 43.97 -54.94
N VAL A 136 -43.11 44.52 -55.49
CA VAL A 136 -42.98 45.61 -56.45
C VAL A 136 -42.45 46.88 -55.74
N GLY A 137 -41.23 47.27 -56.09
CA GLY A 137 -40.48 48.43 -55.60
C GLY A 137 -39.61 48.20 -54.36
N SER A 138 -39.58 46.99 -53.78
CA SER A 138 -38.80 46.62 -52.57
C SER A 138 -38.88 45.12 -52.29
N TYR A 139 -38.18 44.61 -51.28
CA TYR A 139 -38.24 43.20 -50.85
C TYR A 139 -38.60 43.06 -49.36
N THR A 140 -39.14 41.89 -48.98
CA THR A 140 -39.40 41.52 -47.58
C THR A 140 -38.69 40.24 -47.19
N CYS A 141 -38.22 40.18 -45.95
CA CYS A 141 -37.57 39.00 -45.38
C CYS A 141 -38.53 38.27 -44.44
N GLN A 142 -38.96 37.06 -44.78
CA GLN A 142 -39.82 36.23 -43.93
C GLN A 142 -39.03 35.10 -43.27
N ARG A 143 -39.29 34.76 -42.01
CA ARG A 143 -38.57 33.71 -41.29
C ARG A 143 -38.76 32.35 -41.97
N LYS A 144 -37.66 31.60 -42.18
CA LYS A 144 -37.69 30.19 -42.58
C LYS A 144 -38.28 29.38 -41.42
N ALA A 145 -39.52 28.90 -41.56
CA ALA A 145 -40.10 28.00 -40.57
C ALA A 145 -39.50 26.60 -40.76
N ILE A 146 -38.45 26.27 -40.01
CA ILE A 146 -37.90 24.92 -39.99
C ILE A 146 -38.77 24.01 -39.12
N MET A 147 -39.22 22.89 -39.67
CA MET A 147 -39.90 21.83 -38.92
C MET A 147 -38.90 20.73 -38.62
N CYS A 148 -38.58 20.57 -37.33
CA CYS A 148 -37.65 19.52 -36.89
C CYS A 148 -38.38 18.20 -36.69
N SER A 149 -37.69 17.10 -37.00
CA SER A 149 -38.15 15.74 -36.69
C SER A 149 -38.23 15.53 -35.17
N GLN A 150 -38.99 14.52 -34.74
CA GLN A 150 -39.05 14.11 -33.33
C GLN A 150 -37.64 13.84 -32.78
N GLY A 151 -37.36 14.30 -31.56
CA GLY A 151 -36.03 14.24 -30.93
C GLY A 151 -35.11 15.42 -31.25
N TYR A 152 -35.59 16.43 -32.02
CA TYR A 152 -34.81 17.63 -32.34
C TYR A 152 -35.59 18.90 -32.02
N HIS A 153 -34.87 19.95 -31.62
CA HIS A 153 -35.41 21.29 -31.43
C HIS A 153 -34.73 22.29 -32.39
N SER A 154 -35.42 23.38 -32.71
CA SER A 154 -34.86 24.42 -33.58
C SER A 154 -33.77 25.20 -32.88
N SER A 155 -32.64 25.42 -33.57
CA SER A 155 -31.59 26.35 -33.15
C SER A 155 -32.15 27.74 -32.82
N PRO A 156 -31.52 28.54 -31.92
CA PRO A 156 -31.98 29.89 -31.59
C PRO A 156 -32.17 30.80 -32.82
N ASP A 157 -31.38 30.57 -33.87
CA ASP A 157 -31.44 31.32 -35.14
C ASP A 157 -32.47 30.73 -36.13
N GLY A 158 -33.09 29.59 -35.80
CA GLY A 158 -34.11 28.92 -36.64
C GLY A 158 -33.58 28.32 -37.94
N THR A 159 -32.26 28.15 -38.08
CA THR A 159 -31.61 27.75 -39.33
C THR A 159 -31.39 26.25 -39.46
N HIS A 160 -31.23 25.54 -38.36
CA HIS A 160 -30.96 24.10 -38.33
C HIS A 160 -31.60 23.47 -37.08
N CYS A 161 -31.79 22.15 -37.14
CA CYS A 161 -32.30 21.36 -36.03
C CYS A 161 -31.13 20.86 -35.19
N ILE A 162 -31.22 21.07 -33.88
CA ILE A 162 -30.27 20.60 -32.89
C ILE A 162 -30.92 19.44 -32.15
N ASP A 163 -30.15 18.37 -31.99
CA ASP A 163 -30.53 17.21 -31.20
C ASP A 163 -30.96 17.63 -29.79
N LEU A 164 -32.07 17.08 -29.31
CA LEU A 164 -32.56 17.35 -27.97
C LEU A 164 -31.94 16.33 -27.02
N ASP A 165 -30.98 16.77 -26.19
CA ASP A 165 -30.34 15.87 -25.22
C ASP A 165 -31.34 15.46 -24.13
N GLU A 166 -31.94 14.28 -24.26
CA GLU A 166 -32.91 13.76 -23.30
C GLU A 166 -32.27 13.48 -21.93
N CYS A 167 -30.96 13.22 -21.88
CA CYS A 167 -30.21 12.92 -20.67
C CYS A 167 -30.00 14.18 -19.81
N LEU A 168 -29.72 15.33 -20.45
CA LEU A 168 -29.59 16.62 -19.75
C LEU A 168 -30.94 17.21 -19.34
N THR A 169 -31.98 16.95 -20.14
CA THR A 169 -33.33 17.49 -19.90
C THR A 169 -34.15 16.63 -18.93
N GLY A 170 -33.72 15.40 -18.63
CA GLY A 170 -34.36 14.51 -17.67
C GLY A 170 -35.64 13.83 -18.18
N VAL A 171 -35.89 13.88 -19.49
CA VAL A 171 -37.09 13.30 -20.13
C VAL A 171 -36.87 11.89 -20.69
N HIS A 172 -35.65 11.34 -20.51
CA HIS A 172 -35.22 10.04 -21.02
C HIS A 172 -35.92 8.82 -20.37
N GLY A 173 -36.56 8.94 -19.20
CA GLY A 173 -37.31 7.83 -18.60
C GLY A 173 -36.51 6.54 -18.32
N CYS A 174 -35.18 6.64 -18.15
CA CYS A 174 -34.35 5.48 -17.77
C CYS A 174 -34.63 5.09 -16.31
N ASP A 175 -34.61 3.79 -16.02
CA ASP A 175 -34.86 3.25 -14.67
C ASP A 175 -33.67 3.47 -13.71
N GLU A 176 -33.93 3.34 -12.40
CA GLU A 176 -32.88 3.36 -11.37
C GLU A 176 -31.81 2.29 -11.64
N GLY A 177 -30.54 2.69 -11.71
CA GLY A 177 -29.42 1.80 -12.05
C GLY A 177 -29.04 1.76 -13.53
N GLN A 178 -29.65 2.61 -14.38
CA GLN A 178 -29.26 2.81 -15.78
C GLN A 178 -28.49 4.12 -16.00
N VAL A 179 -27.66 4.14 -17.03
CA VAL A 179 -26.93 5.33 -17.53
C VAL A 179 -27.55 5.72 -18.87
N CYS A 180 -27.94 6.99 -18.97
CA CYS A 180 -28.47 7.57 -20.21
C CYS A 180 -27.33 7.99 -21.14
N TYR A 181 -27.42 7.60 -22.41
CA TYR A 181 -26.55 8.06 -23.48
C TYR A 181 -27.39 8.75 -24.56
N ASN A 182 -27.08 10.01 -24.82
CA ASN A 182 -27.72 10.78 -25.87
C ASN A 182 -27.25 10.30 -27.26
N LEU A 183 -28.18 10.17 -28.20
CA LEU A 183 -27.94 9.76 -29.59
C LEU A 183 -28.62 10.76 -30.53
N PRO A 184 -28.15 10.97 -31.76
CA PRO A 184 -28.84 11.85 -32.70
C PRO A 184 -30.30 11.43 -32.96
N GLY A 185 -31.25 12.19 -32.41
CA GLY A 185 -32.70 12.01 -32.51
C GLY A 185 -33.33 11.06 -31.51
N SER A 186 -32.56 10.54 -30.54
CA SER A 186 -33.06 9.60 -29.52
C SER A 186 -32.08 9.45 -28.37
N PHE A 187 -32.37 8.57 -27.43
CA PHE A 187 -31.47 8.21 -26.34
C PHE A 187 -31.45 6.70 -26.16
N ARG A 188 -30.42 6.19 -25.47
CA ARG A 188 -30.41 4.81 -24.99
C ARG A 188 -30.08 4.76 -23.50
N CYS A 189 -30.71 3.81 -22.82
CA CYS A 189 -30.45 3.52 -21.43
C CYS A 189 -29.68 2.20 -21.34
N ASP A 190 -28.44 2.24 -20.88
CA ASP A 190 -27.66 1.02 -20.61
C ASP A 190 -27.60 0.77 -19.10
N CYS A 191 -27.53 -0.49 -18.69
CA CYS A 191 -27.30 -0.79 -17.28
C CYS A 191 -25.93 -0.27 -16.82
N GLN A 192 -25.84 0.18 -15.57
CA GLN A 192 -24.56 0.52 -14.95
C GLN A 192 -23.60 -0.68 -14.99
N THR A 193 -22.29 -0.38 -14.95
CA THR A 193 -21.27 -1.43 -14.90
C THR A 193 -21.52 -2.37 -13.72
N GLY A 194 -21.42 -3.69 -13.95
CA GLY A 194 -21.77 -4.71 -12.95
C GLY A 194 -23.25 -5.16 -12.98
N TYR A 195 -24.08 -4.57 -13.83
CA TYR A 195 -25.49 -4.95 -13.99
C TYR A 195 -25.79 -5.45 -15.40
N GLN A 196 -26.73 -6.38 -15.50
CA GLN A 196 -27.25 -6.91 -16.77
C GLN A 196 -28.76 -6.65 -16.90
N TYR A 197 -29.23 -6.43 -18.12
CA TYR A 197 -30.66 -6.22 -18.36
C TYR A 197 -31.43 -7.55 -18.25
N ASP A 198 -32.33 -7.63 -17.27
CA ASP A 198 -33.22 -8.77 -17.10
C ASP A 198 -34.53 -8.53 -17.86
N ALA A 199 -34.67 -9.20 -19.01
CA ALA A 199 -35.84 -9.09 -19.87
C ALA A 199 -37.16 -9.53 -19.19
N THR A 200 -37.09 -10.41 -18.18
CA THR A 200 -38.28 -10.89 -17.45
C THR A 200 -38.79 -9.88 -16.44
N ARG A 201 -37.88 -9.14 -15.80
CA ARG A 201 -38.19 -8.11 -14.80
C ARG A 201 -38.22 -6.70 -15.36
N GLN A 202 -37.88 -6.55 -16.64
CA GLN A 202 -37.74 -5.29 -17.37
C GLN A 202 -36.90 -4.25 -16.60
N ARG A 203 -35.79 -4.69 -15.99
CA ARG A 203 -34.93 -3.83 -15.17
C ARG A 203 -33.50 -4.36 -15.14
N CYS A 204 -32.56 -3.53 -14.71
CA CYS A 204 -31.18 -3.95 -14.50
C CYS A 204 -31.07 -4.79 -13.22
N SER A 205 -30.51 -5.99 -13.34
CA SER A 205 -30.20 -6.88 -12.23
C SER A 205 -28.70 -6.97 -12.04
N ASP A 206 -28.27 -6.92 -10.80
CA ASP A 206 -26.88 -7.12 -10.40
C ASP A 206 -26.32 -8.45 -10.95
N VAL A 207 -25.12 -8.40 -11.51
CA VAL A 207 -24.41 -9.59 -12.00
C VAL A 207 -23.62 -10.16 -10.85
N ASN A 208 -23.94 -11.39 -10.44
CA ASN A 208 -23.13 -12.06 -9.44
C ASN A 208 -21.82 -12.57 -10.05
N GLU A 209 -20.75 -11.78 -9.97
CA GLU A 209 -19.47 -12.14 -10.59
C GLU A 209 -18.84 -13.35 -9.90
N CYS A 210 -19.06 -13.51 -8.59
CA CYS A 210 -18.59 -14.68 -7.82
C CYS A 210 -19.16 -15.99 -8.35
N TRP A 211 -20.40 -16.00 -8.85
CA TRP A 211 -21.01 -17.17 -9.49
C TRP A 211 -20.59 -17.33 -10.95
N LEU A 212 -20.39 -16.22 -11.66
CA LEU A 212 -20.01 -16.23 -13.06
C LEU A 212 -18.55 -16.70 -13.27
N TYR A 213 -17.66 -16.33 -12.34
CA TYR A 213 -16.23 -16.61 -12.41
C TYR A 213 -15.71 -17.28 -11.11
N PRO A 214 -16.20 -18.48 -10.76
CA PRO A 214 -15.86 -19.14 -9.51
C PRO A 214 -14.36 -19.45 -9.44
N GLY A 215 -13.72 -19.04 -8.34
CA GLY A 215 -12.30 -19.29 -8.07
C GLY A 215 -11.31 -18.51 -8.96
N ARG A 216 -11.78 -17.55 -9.76
CA ARG A 216 -10.91 -16.72 -10.63
C ARG A 216 -10.78 -15.27 -10.18
N LEU A 217 -11.75 -14.78 -9.40
CA LEU A 217 -11.82 -13.36 -9.00
C LEU A 217 -11.04 -13.06 -7.72
N CYS A 218 -11.12 -13.97 -6.76
CA CYS A 218 -10.52 -13.86 -5.43
C CYS A 218 -9.70 -15.12 -5.16
N ALA A 219 -8.58 -14.99 -4.43
CA ALA A 219 -7.76 -16.14 -4.06
C ALA A 219 -8.50 -17.11 -3.11
N GLN A 220 -9.34 -16.59 -2.21
CA GLN A 220 -10.03 -17.38 -1.19
C GLN A 220 -11.55 -17.18 -1.20
N LYS A 221 -12.08 -16.10 -0.59
CA LYS A 221 -13.52 -15.87 -0.48
C LYS A 221 -13.96 -14.70 -1.36
N CYS A 222 -15.04 -14.89 -2.10
CA CYS A 222 -15.69 -13.88 -2.93
C CYS A 222 -17.09 -13.61 -2.39
N GLU A 223 -17.41 -12.35 -2.16
CA GLU A 223 -18.73 -11.90 -1.73
C GLU A 223 -19.28 -10.92 -2.75
N ASN A 224 -20.46 -11.23 -3.28
CA ASN A 224 -21.12 -10.38 -4.26
C ASN A 224 -21.69 -9.12 -3.61
N THR A 225 -21.52 -7.97 -4.26
CA THR A 225 -22.02 -6.67 -3.81
C THR A 225 -22.80 -5.98 -4.94
N PRO A 226 -23.72 -5.06 -4.68
CA PRO A 226 -24.40 -4.36 -5.76
C PRO A 226 -23.42 -3.63 -6.70
N GLY A 227 -23.34 -4.07 -7.95
CA GLY A 227 -22.49 -3.52 -9.02
C GLY A 227 -21.03 -4.00 -9.02
N SER A 228 -20.64 -4.88 -8.10
CA SER A 228 -19.27 -5.39 -8.00
C SER A 228 -19.15 -6.60 -7.09
N TYR A 229 -17.92 -6.97 -6.72
CA TYR A 229 -17.65 -8.00 -5.72
C TYR A 229 -16.54 -7.56 -4.78
N GLN A 230 -16.52 -8.11 -3.57
CA GLN A 230 -15.46 -7.92 -2.60
C GLN A 230 -14.79 -9.26 -2.28
N CYS A 231 -13.46 -9.25 -2.22
CA CYS A 231 -12.68 -10.40 -1.79
C CYS A 231 -12.40 -10.30 -0.29
N SER A 232 -12.45 -11.44 0.40
CA SER A 232 -12.00 -11.57 1.78
C SER A 232 -11.15 -12.81 1.95
N CYS A 233 -10.31 -12.78 2.98
CA CYS A 233 -9.40 -13.88 3.31
C CYS A 233 -9.90 -14.63 4.55
N THR A 234 -9.56 -15.91 4.63
CA THR A 234 -9.79 -16.73 5.82
C THR A 234 -8.87 -16.27 6.96
N ALA A 235 -9.18 -16.70 8.20
CA ALA A 235 -8.31 -16.44 9.33
C ALA A 235 -6.86 -16.90 9.05
N GLY A 236 -5.87 -16.15 9.55
CA GLY A 236 -4.45 -16.36 9.25
C GLY A 236 -3.94 -15.67 7.97
N PHE A 237 -4.80 -14.95 7.25
CA PHE A 237 -4.42 -14.26 6.01
C PHE A 237 -4.91 -12.81 5.97
N SER A 238 -4.12 -11.97 5.33
CA SER A 238 -4.41 -10.56 5.07
C SER A 238 -4.69 -10.34 3.58
N LEU A 239 -5.62 -9.42 3.27
CA LEU A 239 -5.90 -9.05 1.89
C LEU A 239 -4.74 -8.20 1.35
N ALA A 240 -4.13 -8.65 0.26
CA ALA A 240 -3.04 -7.96 -0.40
C ALA A 240 -3.51 -6.62 -1.00
N PHE A 241 -2.54 -5.78 -1.38
CA PHE A 241 -2.82 -4.43 -1.92
C PHE A 241 -3.65 -4.44 -3.21
N ASP A 242 -3.64 -5.55 -3.96
CA ASP A 242 -4.45 -5.71 -5.16
C ASP A 242 -5.94 -5.96 -4.87
N GLY A 243 -6.32 -6.14 -3.60
CA GLY A 243 -7.68 -6.41 -3.16
C GLY A 243 -8.22 -7.77 -3.57
N LYS A 244 -7.38 -8.71 -4.03
CA LYS A 244 -7.80 -10.01 -4.58
C LYS A 244 -7.01 -11.19 -4.03
N ASN A 245 -5.71 -11.01 -3.79
CA ASN A 245 -4.84 -12.05 -3.26
C ASN A 245 -4.81 -12.00 -1.73
N CYS A 246 -4.52 -13.16 -1.13
CA CYS A 246 -4.42 -13.31 0.31
C CYS A 246 -2.97 -13.68 0.66
N GLU A 247 -2.34 -12.86 1.48
CA GLU A 247 -0.99 -13.06 1.99
C GLU A 247 -1.05 -13.60 3.40
N ASP A 248 -0.19 -14.58 3.68
CA ASP A 248 -0.06 -15.20 4.99
C ASP A 248 0.33 -14.17 6.04
N MET A 249 -0.42 -14.11 7.15
CA MET A 249 -0.09 -13.24 8.26
C MET A 249 0.96 -13.92 9.13
N ASN A 250 2.09 -13.27 9.34
CA ASN A 250 3.12 -13.80 10.23
C ASN A 250 2.75 -13.55 11.70
N GLU A 251 2.11 -14.51 12.36
CA GLU A 251 1.71 -14.32 13.77
C GLU A 251 2.92 -14.25 14.71
N CYS A 252 4.09 -14.78 14.31
CA CYS A 252 5.31 -14.75 15.12
C CYS A 252 5.84 -13.34 15.37
N ASP A 253 5.45 -12.34 14.57
CA ASP A 253 5.84 -10.94 14.81
C ASP A 253 5.28 -10.38 16.13
N SER A 254 4.21 -10.98 16.64
CA SER A 254 3.62 -10.64 17.95
C SER A 254 4.24 -11.41 19.14
N SER A 255 5.20 -12.31 18.89
CA SER A 255 5.77 -13.23 19.88
C SER A 255 4.71 -13.98 20.73
N PRO A 256 3.83 -14.76 20.11
CA PRO A 256 2.76 -15.49 20.80
C PRO A 256 3.25 -16.73 21.57
N CYS A 257 4.47 -17.19 21.29
CA CYS A 257 5.06 -18.39 21.89
C CYS A 257 6.06 -18.04 23.00
N ASP A 258 6.15 -18.86 24.05
CA ASP A 258 7.15 -18.68 25.13
C ASP A 258 8.60 -18.81 24.63
N GLN A 259 8.82 -19.70 23.65
CA GLN A 259 10.15 -20.02 23.14
C GLN A 259 10.25 -19.83 21.63
N GLU A 260 10.20 -20.90 20.84
CA GLU A 260 10.39 -20.84 19.40
C GLU A 260 9.04 -20.76 18.68
N CYS A 261 8.91 -19.83 17.74
CA CYS A 261 7.73 -19.67 16.90
C CYS A 261 8.13 -19.92 15.45
N ALA A 262 7.37 -20.77 14.76
CA ALA A 262 7.48 -20.92 13.31
C ALA A 262 6.17 -20.49 12.67
N ASN A 263 6.27 -19.54 11.75
CA ASN A 263 5.17 -19.16 10.90
C ASN A 263 4.92 -20.27 9.88
N ILE A 264 3.67 -20.72 9.76
CA ILE A 264 3.25 -21.74 8.80
C ILE A 264 2.14 -21.17 7.93
N TYR A 265 1.89 -21.77 6.77
CA TYR A 265 0.85 -21.23 5.89
C TYR A 265 -0.54 -21.32 6.53
N GLY A 266 -1.13 -20.16 6.85
CA GLY A 266 -2.43 -19.94 7.45
C GLY A 266 -2.49 -19.99 8.98
N SER A 267 -1.36 -20.11 9.68
CA SER A 267 -1.27 -20.17 11.14
C SER A 267 0.19 -20.07 11.61
N TYR A 268 0.44 -20.29 12.88
CA TYR A 268 1.78 -20.50 13.43
C TYR A 268 1.82 -21.78 14.29
N GLN A 269 3.02 -22.26 14.57
CA GLN A 269 3.26 -23.34 15.51
C GLN A 269 4.38 -22.97 16.49
N CYS A 270 4.12 -23.20 17.78
CA CYS A 270 5.12 -23.02 18.82
C CYS A 270 5.90 -24.33 19.07
N TYR A 271 7.20 -24.19 19.28
CA TYR A 271 8.09 -25.28 19.65
C TYR A 271 8.86 -24.94 20.93
N CYS A 272 9.11 -25.99 21.71
CA CYS A 272 9.90 -25.89 22.92
C CYS A 272 11.30 -26.43 22.67
N ARG A 273 12.31 -25.78 23.26
CA ARG A 273 13.69 -26.27 23.23
C ARG A 273 13.81 -27.61 23.94
N GLN A 274 14.90 -28.31 23.66
CA GLN A 274 15.22 -29.57 24.35
C GLN A 274 15.20 -29.40 25.87
N GLY A 275 14.59 -30.37 26.58
CA GLY A 275 14.37 -30.30 28.03
C GLY A 275 13.03 -29.66 28.44
N PHE A 276 12.22 -29.23 27.47
CA PHE A 276 10.88 -28.68 27.70
C PHE A 276 9.83 -29.42 26.87
N TYR A 277 8.58 -29.38 27.31
CA TYR A 277 7.43 -29.90 26.60
C TYR A 277 6.39 -28.80 26.38
N LEU A 278 5.67 -28.87 25.25
CA LEU A 278 4.59 -27.92 24.95
C LEU A 278 3.38 -28.25 25.81
N LYS A 279 2.82 -27.25 26.50
CA LYS A 279 1.61 -27.42 27.31
C LYS A 279 0.36 -27.52 26.43
N GLU A 280 -0.77 -27.87 27.04
CA GLU A 280 -2.06 -28.02 26.34
C GLU A 280 -2.56 -26.73 25.69
N ASP A 281 -2.06 -25.57 26.12
CA ASP A 281 -2.37 -24.29 25.50
C ASP A 281 -1.72 -24.11 24.11
N GLY A 282 -0.76 -24.96 23.74
CA GLY A 282 -0.05 -24.88 22.47
C GLY A 282 0.93 -23.72 22.35
N HIS A 283 1.15 -22.95 23.42
CA HIS A 283 1.97 -21.73 23.42
C HIS A 283 3.05 -21.72 24.49
N SER A 284 2.76 -22.30 25.65
CA SER A 284 3.66 -22.27 26.80
C SER A 284 4.52 -23.51 26.86
N CYS A 285 5.77 -23.34 27.31
CA CYS A 285 6.69 -24.45 27.50
C CYS A 285 6.82 -24.81 28.98
N GLY A 286 6.51 -26.07 29.30
CA GLY A 286 6.74 -26.66 30.62
C GLY A 286 8.11 -27.31 30.69
N ASP A 287 8.79 -27.17 31.82
CA ASP A 287 10.06 -27.85 32.10
C ASP A 287 9.83 -29.35 32.30
N ILE A 288 10.66 -30.19 31.68
CA ILE A 288 10.61 -31.64 31.86
C ILE A 288 11.37 -31.97 33.14
N ASP A 289 10.66 -32.34 34.22
CA ASP A 289 11.32 -32.81 35.43
C ASP A 289 11.88 -34.22 35.24
N GLU A 290 13.13 -34.32 34.79
CA GLU A 290 13.78 -35.61 34.54
C GLU A 290 14.00 -36.39 35.84
N CYS A 291 14.08 -35.72 36.99
CA CYS A 291 14.21 -36.36 38.30
C CYS A 291 12.92 -37.10 38.69
N SER A 292 11.75 -36.64 38.26
CA SER A 292 10.44 -37.25 38.54
C SER A 292 10.08 -38.41 37.58
N GLN A 293 10.56 -38.37 36.34
CA GLN A 293 10.15 -39.29 35.27
C GLN A 293 10.75 -40.70 35.35
N SER A 294 11.53 -41.00 36.39
CA SER A 294 11.99 -42.37 36.73
C SER A 294 12.77 -43.08 35.61
N ILE A 295 13.44 -42.34 34.73
CA ILE A 295 14.35 -42.91 33.73
C ILE A 295 15.67 -43.25 34.45
N GLY A 296 15.70 -44.40 35.11
CA GLY A 296 16.85 -45.12 35.68
C GLY A 296 18.11 -44.31 36.07
N ASN A 297 18.41 -44.24 37.37
CA ASN A 297 19.71 -43.84 37.94
C ASN A 297 20.40 -42.64 37.22
N LEU A 298 19.67 -41.53 36.97
CA LEU A 298 20.23 -40.32 36.35
C LEU A 298 21.45 -39.78 37.13
N CYS A 299 21.38 -39.85 38.45
CA CYS A 299 22.42 -39.42 39.38
C CYS A 299 22.73 -40.54 40.38
N ALA A 300 23.99 -40.64 40.81
CA ALA A 300 24.40 -41.65 41.79
C ALA A 300 23.94 -41.36 43.23
N PHE A 301 23.57 -40.10 43.54
CA PHE A 301 23.16 -39.70 44.88
C PHE A 301 21.88 -38.86 44.87
N LYS A 302 21.96 -37.59 44.46
CA LYS A 302 20.80 -36.69 44.42
C LYS A 302 20.66 -36.05 43.05
N CYS A 303 19.47 -36.15 42.48
CA CYS A 303 19.06 -35.41 41.28
C CYS A 303 18.38 -34.09 41.72
N VAL A 304 18.70 -33.01 41.03
CA VAL A 304 18.09 -31.69 41.21
C VAL A 304 17.61 -31.21 39.84
N ASN A 305 16.30 -31.02 39.70
CA ASN A 305 15.70 -30.52 38.48
C ASN A 305 16.04 -29.04 38.28
N VAL A 306 16.42 -28.64 37.07
CA VAL A 306 16.72 -27.26 36.70
C VAL A 306 16.03 -26.92 35.37
N PRO A 307 15.66 -25.67 35.09
CA PRO A 307 14.98 -25.36 33.82
C PRO A 307 15.79 -25.81 32.59
N GLY A 308 15.22 -26.74 31.83
CA GLY A 308 15.75 -27.36 30.61
C GLY A 308 16.69 -28.54 30.82
N SER A 309 16.96 -28.96 32.06
CA SER A 309 17.84 -30.10 32.35
C SER A 309 17.79 -30.57 33.81
N TYR A 310 18.74 -31.41 34.21
CA TYR A 310 18.95 -31.79 35.60
C TYR A 310 20.43 -31.68 35.98
N GLN A 311 20.69 -31.53 37.27
CA GLN A 311 22.04 -31.54 37.83
C GLN A 311 22.13 -32.57 38.96
N CYS A 312 23.25 -33.29 38.99
CA CYS A 312 23.55 -34.21 40.08
C CYS A 312 24.31 -33.49 41.18
N ALA A 313 23.90 -33.72 42.42
CA ALA A 313 24.57 -33.20 43.61
C ALA A 313 25.17 -34.36 44.42
N CYS A 314 26.40 -34.15 44.90
CA CYS A 314 27.04 -35.02 45.89
C CYS A 314 26.83 -34.52 47.31
N PRO A 315 27.04 -35.37 48.33
CA PRO A 315 27.11 -34.93 49.71
C PRO A 315 28.16 -33.82 49.87
N PRO A 316 27.90 -32.82 50.72
CA PRO A 316 28.79 -31.67 50.87
C PRO A 316 30.13 -31.99 51.56
N LYS A 317 30.27 -33.19 52.15
CA LYS A 317 31.48 -33.64 52.85
C LYS A 317 31.85 -35.05 52.42
N GLY A 318 33.14 -35.34 52.31
CA GLY A 318 33.70 -36.66 52.02
C GLY A 318 33.62 -37.09 50.55
N PHE A 319 32.94 -36.35 49.68
CA PHE A 319 32.79 -36.69 48.26
C PHE A 319 32.97 -35.49 47.35
N THR A 320 33.49 -35.77 46.15
CA THR A 320 33.60 -34.81 45.06
C THR A 320 32.90 -35.33 43.81
N MET A 321 32.45 -34.44 42.94
CA MET A 321 31.86 -34.82 41.68
C MET A 321 32.92 -35.45 40.77
N SER A 322 32.60 -36.59 40.16
CA SER A 322 33.46 -37.20 39.14
C SER A 322 33.36 -36.43 37.82
N THR A 323 34.29 -36.69 36.90
CA THR A 323 34.38 -36.02 35.58
C THR A 323 33.14 -36.21 34.71
N ASN A 324 32.35 -37.26 34.96
CA ASN A 324 31.11 -37.53 34.27
C ASN A 324 29.91 -36.69 34.76
N GLY A 325 30.08 -35.89 35.84
CA GLY A 325 29.01 -35.08 36.43
C GLY A 325 27.85 -35.88 37.03
N ARG A 326 27.95 -37.21 37.14
CA ARG A 326 26.86 -38.10 37.57
C ARG A 326 27.19 -38.97 38.78
N THR A 327 28.47 -39.32 38.97
CA THR A 327 28.91 -40.20 40.07
C THR A 327 29.74 -39.46 41.10
N CYS A 328 29.51 -39.73 42.38
CA CYS A 328 30.29 -39.15 43.47
C CYS A 328 31.54 -40.01 43.73
N ARG A 329 32.71 -39.37 43.75
CA ARG A 329 33.99 -40.00 44.11
C ARG A 329 34.34 -39.64 45.55
N ASP A 330 34.70 -40.65 46.32
CA ASP A 330 35.23 -40.49 47.67
C ASP A 330 36.49 -39.60 47.68
N ILE A 331 36.61 -38.74 48.68
CA ILE A 331 37.80 -37.93 48.90
C ILE A 331 38.71 -38.70 49.85
N ASP A 332 39.87 -39.13 49.37
CA ASP A 332 40.86 -39.77 50.24
C ASP A 332 41.53 -38.72 51.13
N GLU A 333 41.01 -38.54 52.36
CA GLU A 333 41.53 -37.55 53.29
C GLU A 333 42.94 -37.92 53.78
N CYS A 334 43.30 -39.20 53.76
CA CYS A 334 44.62 -39.69 54.13
C CYS A 334 45.67 -39.33 53.07
N ALA A 335 45.33 -39.44 51.79
CA ALA A 335 46.21 -39.06 50.68
C ALA A 335 46.33 -37.54 50.50
N THR A 336 45.24 -36.81 50.75
CA THR A 336 45.19 -35.35 50.61
C THR A 336 45.71 -34.60 51.83
N GLY A 337 45.96 -35.29 52.94
CA GLY A 337 46.36 -34.66 54.21
C GLY A 337 45.24 -33.88 54.90
N GLY A 338 43.98 -34.10 54.51
CA GLY A 338 42.78 -33.49 55.09
C GLY A 338 42.32 -34.12 56.41
N HIS A 339 43.10 -35.06 56.96
CA HIS A 339 42.76 -35.77 58.18
C HIS A 339 43.32 -35.07 59.44
N ASN A 340 42.60 -35.14 60.56
CA ASN A 340 43.04 -34.59 61.85
C ASN A 340 43.54 -35.69 62.82
N CYS A 341 44.29 -36.66 62.28
CA CYS A 341 44.86 -37.75 63.09
C CYS A 341 46.09 -37.30 63.86
N SER A 342 46.25 -37.78 65.09
CA SER A 342 47.47 -37.54 65.88
C SER A 342 48.69 -38.20 65.23
N SER A 343 49.89 -37.69 65.49
CA SER A 343 51.16 -38.25 64.99
C SER A 343 51.42 -39.70 65.41
N SER A 344 50.76 -40.16 66.48
CA SER A 344 50.81 -41.56 66.95
C SER A 344 49.73 -42.46 66.33
N GLN A 345 48.93 -41.95 65.40
CA GLN A 345 47.83 -42.66 64.75
C GLN A 345 48.08 -42.78 63.25
N SER A 346 47.68 -43.91 62.67
CA SER A 346 47.65 -44.11 61.23
C SER A 346 46.27 -43.76 60.68
N CYS A 347 46.24 -42.95 59.62
CA CYS A 347 45.01 -42.63 58.91
C CYS A 347 44.58 -43.80 58.02
N TYR A 348 43.30 -44.15 58.06
CA TYR A 348 42.69 -45.14 57.18
C TYR A 348 41.46 -44.53 56.49
N ASN A 349 41.50 -44.47 55.16
CA ASN A 349 40.42 -43.91 54.36
C ASN A 349 39.23 -44.88 54.32
N VAL A 350 38.02 -44.40 54.59
CA VAL A 350 36.77 -45.15 54.48
C VAL A 350 35.81 -44.40 53.57
N GLN A 351 34.84 -45.09 52.99
CA GLN A 351 33.94 -44.39 52.08
C GLN A 351 33.12 -43.31 52.81
N GLY A 352 33.34 -42.06 52.42
CA GLY A 352 32.76 -40.83 52.94
C GLY A 352 33.49 -40.18 54.11
N SER A 353 34.60 -40.75 54.61
CA SER A 353 35.35 -40.20 55.74
C SER A 353 36.71 -40.91 55.96
N TYR A 354 37.39 -40.59 57.06
CA TYR A 354 38.60 -41.28 57.49
C TYR A 354 38.49 -41.77 58.94
N LYS A 355 39.30 -42.78 59.30
CA LYS A 355 39.43 -43.31 60.65
C LYS A 355 40.88 -43.22 61.09
N CYS A 356 41.11 -42.62 62.25
CA CYS A 356 42.44 -42.56 62.87
C CYS A 356 42.61 -43.77 63.80
N LEU A 357 43.49 -44.69 63.42
CA LEU A 357 43.70 -45.93 64.15
C LEU A 357 45.04 -45.91 64.87
N SER A 358 45.02 -46.23 66.16
CA SER A 358 46.23 -46.43 66.97
C SER A 358 46.47 -47.92 67.18
N PHE A 359 47.67 -48.41 66.82
CA PHE A 359 48.06 -49.79 67.04
C PHE A 359 49.15 -49.88 68.10
N SER A 360 48.85 -50.56 69.21
CA SER A 360 49.81 -50.90 70.26
C SER A 360 49.86 -52.42 70.47
N CYS A 361 51.07 -52.96 70.64
CA CYS A 361 51.23 -54.37 70.97
C CYS A 361 50.91 -54.62 72.45
N PRO A 362 50.19 -55.70 72.80
CA PRO A 362 49.98 -56.10 74.20
C PRO A 362 51.30 -56.36 74.95
N LEU A 363 51.26 -56.35 76.28
CA LEU A 363 52.37 -56.77 77.13
C LEU A 363 52.87 -58.17 76.71
N ASN A 364 54.19 -58.36 76.66
CA ASN A 364 54.90 -59.55 76.14
C ASN A 364 54.90 -59.74 74.62
N TYR A 365 54.52 -58.73 73.84
CA TYR A 365 54.68 -58.73 72.39
C TYR A 365 55.57 -57.58 71.93
N ARG A 366 56.46 -57.86 70.98
CA ARG A 366 57.25 -56.83 70.27
C ARG A 366 56.54 -56.42 68.99
N LYS A 367 56.57 -55.12 68.68
CA LYS A 367 56.10 -54.59 67.39
C LYS A 367 57.11 -54.94 66.31
N VAL A 368 56.68 -55.69 65.30
CA VAL A 368 57.52 -56.10 64.16
C VAL A 368 57.21 -55.25 62.92
N SER A 369 55.94 -54.87 62.75
CA SER A 369 55.52 -53.88 61.76
C SER A 369 54.33 -53.08 62.28
N ASP A 370 53.84 -52.10 61.52
CA ASP A 370 52.68 -51.28 61.90
C ASP A 370 51.38 -52.07 62.07
N MET A 371 51.32 -53.30 61.57
CA MET A 371 50.16 -54.18 61.65
C MET A 371 50.48 -55.54 62.25
N ARG A 372 51.69 -55.75 62.80
CA ARG A 372 52.14 -57.06 63.30
C ARG A 372 52.87 -56.97 64.63
N CYS A 373 52.41 -57.77 65.57
CA CYS A 373 53.09 -58.03 66.83
C CYS A 373 53.52 -59.50 66.90
N GLU A 374 54.72 -59.76 67.41
CA GLU A 374 55.22 -61.11 67.68
C GLU A 374 55.43 -61.30 69.17
N ARG A 375 55.10 -62.51 69.64
CA ARG A 375 55.30 -62.88 71.04
C ARG A 375 56.79 -62.85 71.37
N SER A 376 57.16 -62.15 72.44
CA SER A 376 58.52 -62.17 72.98
C SER A 376 58.83 -63.56 73.57
N SER A 377 60.11 -63.96 73.63
CA SER A 377 60.52 -65.29 74.10
C SER A 377 59.89 -65.64 75.46
N CYS A 378 59.10 -66.72 75.51
CA CYS A 378 58.47 -67.19 76.74
C CYS A 378 59.49 -67.91 77.65
N PRO A 379 59.48 -67.68 78.97
CA PRO A 379 60.21 -68.51 79.93
C PRO A 379 59.78 -69.98 79.84
N ALA A 380 60.71 -70.92 80.03
CA ALA A 380 60.51 -72.36 79.79
C ALA A 380 59.35 -73.01 80.59
N HIS A 381 58.89 -72.39 81.67
CA HIS A 381 57.85 -72.92 82.56
C HIS A 381 56.56 -72.10 82.63
N SER A 382 56.39 -71.06 81.79
CA SER A 382 55.14 -70.29 81.75
C SER A 382 54.15 -70.90 80.75
N LEU A 383 53.27 -71.79 81.23
CA LEU A 383 52.18 -72.34 80.42
C LEU A 383 51.24 -71.23 79.90
N ASP A 384 51.02 -70.19 80.71
CA ASP A 384 50.20 -69.04 80.33
C ASP A 384 50.78 -68.34 79.09
N CYS A 385 52.10 -68.09 79.07
CA CYS A 385 52.76 -67.49 77.90
C CYS A 385 52.71 -68.41 76.68
N GLN A 386 52.95 -69.71 76.86
CA GLN A 386 52.96 -70.67 75.75
C GLN A 386 51.59 -70.83 75.08
N SER A 387 50.49 -70.66 75.83
CA SER A 387 49.13 -70.70 75.31
C SER A 387 48.69 -69.45 74.54
N THR A 388 49.40 -68.32 74.70
CA THR A 388 49.09 -67.09 73.95
C THR A 388 49.45 -67.21 72.46
N PRO A 389 48.78 -66.45 71.58
CA PRO A 389 49.06 -66.46 70.15
C PRO A 389 50.53 -66.13 69.83
N LEU A 390 51.16 -66.86 68.92
CA LEU A 390 52.53 -66.60 68.50
C LEU A 390 52.68 -65.24 67.82
N ARG A 391 51.65 -64.83 67.08
CA ARG A 391 51.60 -63.59 66.31
C ARG A 391 50.20 -62.98 66.36
N ILE A 392 50.15 -61.66 66.47
CA ILE A 392 48.95 -60.86 66.35
C ILE A 392 49.09 -60.01 65.07
N THR A 393 48.10 -60.09 64.18
CA THR A 393 48.07 -59.30 62.95
C THR A 393 46.79 -58.46 62.91
N TYR A 394 46.95 -57.18 62.60
CA TYR A 394 45.86 -56.22 62.50
C TYR A 394 45.40 -56.13 61.04
N HIS A 395 44.08 -56.19 60.83
CA HIS A 395 43.45 -56.06 59.53
C HIS A 395 42.36 -55.00 59.57
N GLN A 396 42.17 -54.27 58.48
CA GLN A 396 41.09 -53.32 58.29
C GLN A 396 40.27 -53.75 57.07
N LEU A 397 38.95 -53.76 57.20
CA LEU A 397 38.01 -54.07 56.15
C LEU A 397 36.96 -52.97 56.12
N SER A 398 36.60 -52.48 54.94
CA SER A 398 35.57 -51.46 54.75
C SER A 398 34.48 -51.98 53.83
N PHE A 399 33.23 -51.86 54.24
CA PHE A 399 32.05 -52.23 53.46
C PHE A 399 30.94 -51.18 53.62
N GLN A 400 29.94 -51.21 52.74
CA GLN A 400 28.75 -50.37 52.85
C GLN A 400 27.60 -51.13 53.53
N THR A 401 26.57 -50.44 54.03
CA THR A 401 25.36 -51.10 54.53
C THR A 401 24.64 -51.87 53.40
N ASN A 402 23.70 -52.75 53.76
CA ASN A 402 22.93 -53.56 52.80
C ASN A 402 23.78 -54.55 51.96
N ILE A 403 24.90 -55.01 52.50
CA ILE A 403 25.63 -56.15 51.92
C ILE A 403 24.70 -57.37 51.85
N ILE A 404 24.70 -58.06 50.71
CA ILE A 404 23.96 -59.32 50.54
C ILE A 404 24.59 -60.39 51.44
N ILE A 405 23.82 -60.88 52.41
CA ILE A 405 24.25 -61.89 53.39
C ILE A 405 23.79 -63.31 52.98
N PRO A 406 24.56 -64.37 53.32
CA PRO A 406 25.84 -64.35 54.04
C PRO A 406 27.01 -63.90 53.14
N ALA A 407 27.77 -62.89 53.58
CA ALA A 407 28.89 -62.35 52.83
C ALA A 407 30.22 -62.87 53.39
N GLN A 408 31.09 -63.39 52.54
CA GLN A 408 32.45 -63.74 52.95
C GLN A 408 33.32 -62.47 53.03
N ILE A 409 33.75 -62.09 54.23
CA ILE A 409 34.47 -60.81 54.45
C ILE A 409 35.97 -60.98 54.69
N PHE A 410 36.41 -62.15 55.17
CA PHE A 410 37.82 -62.38 55.48
C PHE A 410 38.21 -63.85 55.26
N ARG A 411 39.44 -64.08 54.80
CA ARG A 411 40.05 -65.42 54.65
C ARG A 411 41.33 -65.48 55.47
N ILE A 412 41.53 -66.60 56.16
CA ILE A 412 42.72 -66.84 56.97
C ILE A 412 43.26 -68.24 56.71
N GLY A 413 44.58 -68.36 56.62
CA GLY A 413 45.29 -69.61 56.42
C GLY A 413 46.80 -69.42 56.57
N PRO A 414 47.57 -70.51 56.72
CA PRO A 414 49.01 -70.44 56.78
C PRO A 414 49.58 -70.10 55.39
N SER A 415 50.65 -69.31 55.37
CA SER A 415 51.43 -69.04 54.17
C SER A 415 52.92 -69.24 54.48
N PRO A 416 53.61 -70.24 53.88
CA PRO A 416 53.07 -71.26 52.96
C PRO A 416 52.25 -72.36 53.67
N ALA A 417 51.31 -72.95 52.93
CA ALA A 417 50.51 -74.10 53.35
C ALA A 417 51.23 -75.41 52.98
N HIS A 418 51.21 -76.39 53.87
CA HIS A 418 51.86 -77.70 53.68
C HIS A 418 50.83 -78.83 53.73
N SER A 419 51.15 -79.95 53.08
CA SER A 419 50.35 -81.17 53.18
C SER A 419 50.32 -81.67 54.62
N GLY A 420 49.12 -81.95 55.15
CA GLY A 420 48.91 -82.35 56.55
C GLY A 420 48.60 -81.20 57.51
N ASP A 421 48.63 -79.94 57.07
CA ASP A 421 48.17 -78.81 57.89
C ASP A 421 46.67 -78.92 58.19
N ASN A 422 46.31 -78.72 59.45
CA ASN A 422 44.92 -78.67 59.87
C ASN A 422 44.68 -77.41 60.72
N ILE A 423 43.71 -76.59 60.32
CA ILE A 423 43.33 -75.40 61.09
C ILE A 423 41.98 -75.53 61.79
N ALA A 424 41.87 -74.84 62.92
CA ALA A 424 40.62 -74.48 63.58
C ALA A 424 40.54 -72.95 63.70
N ILE A 425 39.36 -72.39 63.44
CA ILE A 425 39.10 -70.95 63.45
C ILE A 425 37.92 -70.65 64.36
N SER A 426 38.06 -69.64 65.23
CA SER A 426 36.99 -69.18 66.13
C SER A 426 37.11 -67.69 66.41
N ILE A 427 35.98 -67.01 66.54
CA ILE A 427 35.95 -65.62 67.03
C ILE A 427 35.96 -65.67 68.55
N ILE A 428 36.99 -65.08 69.18
CA ILE A 428 37.18 -65.12 70.63
C ILE A 428 36.67 -63.86 71.33
N ARG A 429 36.56 -62.72 70.63
CA ARG A 429 36.02 -61.45 71.13
C ARG A 429 35.34 -60.64 70.02
N GLY A 430 34.44 -59.74 70.40
CA GLY A 430 33.86 -58.73 69.50
C GLY A 430 32.63 -59.18 68.70
N ASN A 431 32.06 -60.35 69.00
CA ASN A 431 30.90 -60.91 68.30
C ASN A 431 29.71 -61.19 69.23
N GLU A 432 29.46 -60.31 70.19
CA GLU A 432 28.42 -60.47 71.23
C GLU A 432 27.01 -60.56 70.63
N GLU A 433 26.74 -59.83 69.54
CA GLU A 433 25.45 -59.82 68.83
C GLU A 433 25.36 -60.84 67.68
N ASN A 434 26.36 -61.73 67.53
CA ASN A 434 26.43 -62.78 66.51
C ASN A 434 26.30 -62.26 65.05
N TYR A 435 26.90 -61.11 64.72
CA TYR A 435 26.97 -60.64 63.32
C TYR A 435 27.90 -61.46 62.44
N PHE A 436 28.90 -62.09 63.04
CA PHE A 436 29.94 -62.81 62.33
C PHE A 436 29.89 -64.30 62.65
N SER A 437 30.24 -65.13 61.69
CA SER A 437 30.48 -66.56 61.89
C SER A 437 31.74 -67.00 61.19
N THR A 438 32.37 -68.04 61.72
CA THR A 438 33.57 -68.64 61.15
C THR A 438 33.24 -69.97 60.52
N ARG A 439 33.76 -70.21 59.32
CA ARG A 439 33.59 -71.48 58.61
C ARG A 439 34.94 -71.97 58.09
N LYS A 440 35.21 -73.27 58.28
CA LYS A 440 36.33 -73.94 57.65
C LYS A 440 36.02 -74.19 56.17
N LEU A 441 36.90 -73.74 55.28
CA LEU A 441 36.74 -73.90 53.83
C LEU A 441 37.41 -75.19 53.34
N ASN A 442 38.62 -75.47 53.80
CA ASN A 442 39.36 -76.71 53.54
C ASN A 442 40.28 -77.03 54.74
N SER A 443 41.18 -78.00 54.62
CA SER A 443 42.05 -78.43 55.73
C SER A 443 42.91 -77.29 56.31
N PHE A 444 43.34 -76.33 55.48
CA PHE A 444 44.28 -75.26 55.85
C PHE A 444 43.70 -73.83 55.73
N MET A 445 42.48 -73.63 55.25
CA MET A 445 41.84 -72.31 55.11
C MET A 445 40.51 -72.21 55.85
N GLY A 446 40.33 -71.05 56.48
CA GLY A 446 39.11 -70.63 57.15
C GLY A 446 38.64 -69.29 56.62
N ALA A 447 37.38 -68.97 56.88
CA ALA A 447 36.79 -67.71 56.50
C ALA A 447 35.84 -67.17 57.57
N VAL A 448 35.77 -65.85 57.64
CA VAL A 448 34.80 -65.11 58.44
C VAL A 448 33.69 -64.64 57.51
N TYR A 449 32.46 -64.89 57.89
CA TYR A 449 31.25 -64.49 57.21
C TYR A 449 30.49 -63.45 58.03
N LEU A 450 29.97 -62.43 57.37
CA LEU A 450 28.92 -61.58 57.91
C LEU A 450 27.57 -62.28 57.66
N GLN A 451 26.89 -62.68 58.74
CA GLN A 451 25.66 -63.49 58.67
C GLN A 451 24.38 -62.69 58.99
N ARG A 452 24.53 -61.48 59.55
CA ARG A 452 23.41 -60.58 59.85
C ARG A 452 23.57 -59.28 59.08
N GLN A 453 22.46 -58.75 58.60
CA GLN A 453 22.44 -57.51 57.86
C GLN A 453 22.66 -56.33 58.82
N VAL A 454 23.57 -55.45 58.43
CA VAL A 454 23.86 -54.21 59.15
C VAL A 454 23.16 -53.08 58.42
N ARG A 455 22.07 -52.56 59.01
CA ARG A 455 21.20 -51.54 58.41
C ARG A 455 21.74 -50.13 58.58
N GLU A 456 22.38 -49.87 59.72
CA GLU A 456 22.98 -48.58 60.05
C GLU A 456 24.50 -48.67 60.06
N PRO A 457 25.22 -47.58 59.75
CA PRO A 457 26.68 -47.57 59.79
C PRO A 457 27.19 -47.97 61.17
N ARG A 458 28.08 -48.97 61.23
CA ARG A 458 28.59 -49.50 62.49
C ARG A 458 29.99 -50.05 62.31
N ASP A 459 30.85 -49.73 63.27
CA ASP A 459 32.22 -50.21 63.33
C ASP A 459 32.30 -51.42 64.27
N PHE A 460 32.99 -52.48 63.85
CA PHE A 460 33.21 -53.69 64.64
C PHE A 460 34.71 -53.94 64.81
N LEU A 461 35.08 -54.46 65.98
CA LEU A 461 36.41 -54.98 66.25
C LEU A 461 36.28 -56.43 66.70
N ILE A 462 36.72 -57.36 65.86
CA ILE A 462 36.66 -58.79 66.14
C ILE A 462 38.06 -59.38 66.27
N ASP A 463 38.23 -60.24 67.28
CA ASP A 463 39.47 -61.02 67.47
C ASP A 463 39.20 -62.45 67.01
N VAL A 464 39.85 -62.85 65.92
CA VAL A 464 39.72 -64.16 65.29
C VAL A 464 40.97 -64.97 65.55
N GLU A 465 40.83 -66.06 66.29
CA GLU A 465 41.92 -66.99 66.57
C GLU A 465 41.95 -68.10 65.52
N MET A 466 43.13 -68.35 64.94
CA MET A 466 43.43 -69.51 64.12
C MET A 466 44.43 -70.39 64.84
N LYS A 467 44.04 -71.62 65.15
CA LYS A 467 44.94 -72.66 65.66
C LYS A 467 45.37 -73.55 64.50
N LEU A 468 46.67 -73.61 64.24
CA LEU A 468 47.30 -74.43 63.22
C LEU A 468 47.98 -75.64 63.87
N LEU A 469 47.54 -76.84 63.48
CA LEU A 469 48.20 -78.10 63.78
C LEU A 469 49.12 -78.48 62.62
N ARG A 470 50.44 -78.48 62.86
CA ARG A 470 51.47 -78.83 61.88
C ARG A 470 52.48 -79.78 62.52
N GLN A 471 52.67 -80.97 61.93
CA GLN A 471 53.64 -81.98 62.41
C GLN A 471 53.51 -82.29 63.91
N GLY A 472 52.28 -82.30 64.45
CA GLY A 472 52.02 -82.56 65.88
C GLY A 472 52.15 -81.34 66.81
N ALA A 473 52.62 -80.19 66.32
CA ALA A 473 52.67 -78.94 67.08
C ALA A 473 51.42 -78.09 66.84
N LEU A 474 50.77 -77.64 67.92
CA LEU A 474 49.64 -76.70 67.85
C LEU A 474 50.16 -75.27 68.08
N THR A 475 49.94 -74.40 67.09
CA THR A 475 50.33 -72.99 67.15
C THR A 475 49.11 -72.09 66.98
N SER A 476 48.98 -71.06 67.81
CA SER A 476 47.86 -70.10 67.73
C SER A 476 48.31 -68.80 67.07
N PHE A 477 47.43 -68.23 66.24
CA PHE A 477 47.59 -66.94 65.57
C PHE A 477 46.34 -66.11 65.79
N LEU A 478 46.52 -64.82 66.08
CA LEU A 478 45.40 -63.90 66.28
C LEU A 478 45.32 -62.89 65.14
N ALA A 479 44.16 -62.82 64.51
CA ALA A 479 43.80 -61.76 63.57
C ALA A 479 42.83 -60.81 64.28
N ARG A 480 43.27 -59.58 64.54
CA ARG A 480 42.44 -58.50 65.05
C ARG A 480 41.93 -57.68 63.89
N ILE A 481 40.63 -57.76 63.62
CA ILE A 481 40.02 -57.22 62.40
C ILE A 481 39.09 -56.06 62.77
N TYR A 482 39.43 -54.87 62.28
CA TYR A 482 38.54 -53.73 62.25
C TYR A 482 37.65 -53.84 61.02
N VAL A 483 36.34 -53.93 61.22
CA VAL A 483 35.35 -53.96 60.13
C VAL A 483 34.54 -52.67 60.21
N PHE A 484 34.76 -51.77 59.27
CA PHE A 484 34.03 -50.52 59.13
C PHE A 484 32.86 -50.74 58.17
N ILE A 485 31.63 -50.51 58.64
CA ILE A 485 30.44 -50.53 57.78
C ILE A 485 29.93 -49.10 57.67
N THR A 486 30.12 -48.49 56.49
CA THR A 486 29.68 -47.13 56.17
C THR A 486 28.29 -47.13 55.54
N ALA A 487 27.61 -45.98 55.50
CA ALA A 487 26.30 -45.88 54.90
C ALA A 487 26.34 -46.23 53.41
N ASN A 488 25.42 -47.08 52.96
CA ASN A 488 25.12 -47.23 51.55
C ASN A 488 24.41 -45.97 51.07
N MET A 489 24.87 -45.44 49.94
CA MET A 489 24.46 -44.13 49.41
C MET A 489 23.48 -44.28 48.24
N LEU A 490 23.01 -45.50 47.98
CA LEU A 490 21.99 -45.87 47.00
C LEU A 490 20.59 -45.92 47.65
#